data_AF-A0A812W6P5-F1
#
_entry.id   AF-A0A812W6P5-F1
#
_cell.length_a   1.000
_cell.length_b   1.000
_cell.length_c   1.000
_cell.angle_alpha   90.00
_cell.angle_beta   90.00
_cell.angle_gamma   90.00
#
_symmetry.space_group_name_H-M   'P 1'
#
loop_
_entity.id
_entity.type
_entity.pdbx_description
1 polymer ?
#
loop_
_entity_poly.entity_id
_entity_poly.type
_entity_poly.pdbx_seq_one_letter_code
_entity_poly.pdbx_strand_id
1 'polypeptide(L)'
;MPYQVDVIGYDQESLFSPVIFQIRVSCDTGVHFVWHRYHAFKLLAAYLRHRFPALPTLQGGHLWQKAVNSIGFLQARQRCLTDFLQAALAADVAVEDVILREFLGIKECSGPIDPDTATEPISGRGRSRSSLDKFTARSDVQRHSCAGGLRTEDMSICAIKRCLSSPLPSDDQLEDAQEASRLLADSRFHDAAVVIARDVARVFPSNNKVHDVRIEIAEILRAYAREDPDLGYTQGMCFAAAVVALGDGEVSEKQQRFSQMMQKLRDLWIPGFPLVEQGVPMVESMLASKDPELMHLDGR
;
A
#
# COMPACT_ATOMS: atom_id res chain seq x y z
N MET A 1 20.73 23.79 25.18
CA MET A 1 20.28 22.39 24.97
C MET A 1 21.42 21.68 24.26
N PRO A 2 21.87 20.52 24.76
CA PRO A 2 23.06 19.82 24.23
C PRO A 2 22.83 19.23 22.82
N TYR A 3 21.58 19.13 22.38
CA TYR A 3 21.21 18.62 21.07
C TYR A 3 20.33 19.62 20.31
N GLN A 4 20.59 19.77 19.01
CA GLN A 4 19.73 20.46 18.06
C GLN A 4 19.35 19.49 16.94
N VAL A 5 18.08 19.48 16.57
CA VAL A 5 17.54 18.58 15.53
C VAL A 5 16.74 19.35 14.50
N ASP A 6 16.96 19.00 13.24
CA ASP A 6 16.22 19.53 12.10
C ASP A 6 15.93 18.40 11.11
N VAL A 7 14.69 18.32 10.62
CA VAL A 7 14.40 17.52 9.43
C VAL A 7 14.78 18.37 8.21
N ILE A 8 15.86 18.00 7.52
CA ILE A 8 16.49 18.84 6.49
C ILE A 8 16.09 18.46 5.07
N GLY A 9 15.49 17.30 4.87
CA GLY A 9 15.05 16.86 3.57
C GLY A 9 14.26 15.56 3.61
N TYR A 10 13.89 15.11 2.42
CA TYR A 10 13.20 13.85 2.22
C TYR A 10 13.65 13.22 0.90
N ASP A 11 13.61 11.90 0.87
CA ASP A 11 13.81 11.10 -0.33
C ASP A 11 12.48 10.44 -0.72
N GLN A 12 12.12 10.60 -1.99
CA GLN A 12 10.94 10.01 -2.59
C GLN A 12 11.31 9.46 -3.97
N GLU A 13 11.80 8.22 -3.99
CA GLU A 13 12.17 7.51 -5.23
C GLU A 13 10.97 7.31 -6.18
N SER A 14 9.73 7.30 -5.66
CA SER A 14 8.49 7.15 -6.44
C SER A 14 7.28 7.75 -5.71
N LEU A 15 6.22 8.11 -6.45
CA LEU A 15 4.93 8.54 -5.87
C LEU A 15 4.36 7.50 -4.89
N PHE A 16 4.68 6.23 -5.12
CA PHE A 16 4.23 5.08 -4.32
C PHE A 16 5.24 4.61 -3.28
N SER A 17 6.51 5.03 -3.37
CA SER A 17 7.50 4.71 -2.36
C SER A 17 7.19 5.48 -1.07
N PRO A 18 7.39 4.85 0.11
CA PRO A 18 7.25 5.53 1.38
C PRO A 18 8.27 6.67 1.45
N VAL A 19 7.80 7.87 1.80
CA VAL A 19 8.68 9.04 1.96
C VAL A 19 9.57 8.82 3.17
N ILE A 20 10.88 8.95 2.95
CA ILE A 20 11.90 8.86 3.99
C ILE A 20 12.39 10.28 4.28
N PHE A 21 12.49 10.64 5.56
CA PHE A 21 12.95 11.96 6.00
C PHE A 21 14.37 11.86 6.54
N GLN A 22 15.22 12.83 6.16
CA GLN A 22 16.57 12.98 6.69
C GLN A 22 16.55 13.93 7.88
N ILE A 23 17.02 13.42 9.02
CA ILE A 23 17.18 14.17 10.26
C ILE A 23 18.66 14.53 10.41
N ARG A 24 18.95 15.82 10.61
CA ARG A 24 20.25 16.31 11.05
C ARG A 24 20.22 16.45 12.56
N VAL A 25 21.16 15.80 13.24
CA VAL A 25 21.33 15.88 14.70
C VAL A 25 22.68 16.53 14.96
N SER A 26 22.68 17.67 15.63
CA SER A 26 23.87 18.41 16.02
C SER A 26 24.02 18.34 17.54
N CYS A 27 25.24 18.10 18.00
CA CYS A 27 25.62 18.08 19.41
C CYS A 27 27.04 18.63 19.58
N ASP A 28 27.50 18.76 20.83
CA ASP A 28 28.83 19.29 21.14
C ASP A 28 29.97 18.48 20.49
N THR A 29 29.76 17.18 20.26
CA THR A 29 30.76 16.29 19.66
C THR A 29 30.73 16.25 18.13
N GLY A 30 29.72 16.87 17.49
CA GLY A 30 29.62 16.90 16.03
C GLY A 30 28.20 16.80 15.50
N VAL A 31 28.10 16.53 14.19
CA VAL A 31 26.83 16.44 13.45
C VAL A 31 26.72 15.08 12.78
N HIS A 32 25.59 14.41 12.94
CA HIS A 32 25.27 13.17 12.22
C HIS A 32 23.87 13.19 11.61
N PHE A 33 23.61 12.22 10.73
CA PHE A 33 22.36 12.14 9.97
C PHE A 33 21.69 10.78 10.16
N VAL A 34 20.37 10.80 10.34
CA VAL A 34 19.54 9.60 10.47
C VAL A 34 18.37 9.68 9.50
N TRP A 35 17.93 8.53 8.98
CA TRP A 35 16.86 8.45 8.00
C TRP A 35 15.70 7.65 8.56
N HIS A 36 14.50 8.23 8.54
CA HIS A 36 13.29 7.59 9.07
C HIS A 36 12.10 7.75 8.13
N ARG A 37 11.29 6.71 8.05
CA ARG A 37 9.99 6.78 7.36
C ARG A 37 9.00 7.58 8.22
N TYR A 38 8.03 8.23 7.58
CA TYR A 38 6.96 8.96 8.30
C TYR A 38 6.25 8.12 9.38
N HIS A 39 6.05 6.82 9.12
CA HIS A 39 5.43 5.91 10.08
C HIS A 39 6.23 5.80 11.39
N ALA A 40 7.57 5.83 11.33
CA ALA A 40 8.42 5.76 12.51
C ALA A 40 8.20 7.00 13.42
N PHE A 41 7.99 8.19 12.83
CA PHE A 41 7.62 9.39 13.60
C PHE A 41 6.25 9.23 14.29
N LYS A 42 5.28 8.58 13.65
CA LYS A 42 3.96 8.33 14.28
C LYS A 42 4.09 7.41 15.50
N LEU A 43 4.91 6.35 15.39
CA LEU A 43 5.18 5.44 16.50
C LEU A 43 5.88 6.16 17.65
N LEU A 44 6.93 6.94 17.34
CA LEU A 44 7.63 7.77 18.31
C LEU A 44 6.68 8.77 19.00
N ALA A 45 5.83 9.45 18.24
CA ALA A 45 4.88 10.42 18.79
C ALA A 45 3.82 9.77 19.69
N ALA A 46 3.32 8.59 19.33
CA ALA A 46 2.40 7.85 20.18
C ALA A 46 3.06 7.47 21.51
N TYR A 47 4.28 6.93 21.45
CA TYR A 47 5.08 6.58 22.63
C TYR A 47 5.37 7.81 23.51
N LEU A 48 5.93 8.87 22.93
CA LEU A 48 6.35 10.06 23.68
C LEU A 48 5.17 10.84 24.27
N ARG A 49 3.97 10.81 23.68
CA ARG A 49 2.80 11.50 24.25
C ARG A 49 2.35 10.92 25.58
N HIS A 50 2.61 9.65 25.85
CA HIS A 50 2.35 9.07 27.18
C HIS A 50 3.20 9.74 28.26
N ARG A 51 4.42 10.15 27.91
CA ARG A 51 5.38 10.80 28.82
C ARG A 51 5.30 12.32 28.80
N PHE A 52 5.00 12.89 27.63
CA PHE A 52 4.96 14.32 27.36
C PHE A 52 3.64 14.69 26.65
N PRO A 53 2.53 14.86 27.40
CA PRO A 53 1.21 15.09 26.81
C PRO A 53 1.08 16.39 26.01
N ALA A 54 1.93 17.38 26.29
CA ALA A 54 1.94 18.68 25.62
C ALA A 54 2.61 18.67 24.23
N LEU A 55 3.07 17.50 23.73
CA LEU A 55 3.74 17.43 22.44
C LEU A 55 2.80 17.76 21.27
N PRO A 56 3.29 18.47 20.24
CA PRO A 56 2.51 18.75 19.04
C PRO A 56 1.90 17.49 18.42
N THR A 57 0.68 17.65 17.89
CA THR A 57 0.03 16.56 17.16
C THR A 57 0.60 16.46 15.75
N LEU A 58 1.14 15.30 15.40
CA LEU A 58 1.55 15.02 14.02
C LEU A 58 0.30 15.01 13.13
N GLN A 59 0.33 15.78 12.05
CA GLN A 59 -0.81 15.88 11.14
C GLN A 59 -1.25 14.51 10.61
N GLY A 60 -2.54 14.20 10.72
CA GLY A 60 -3.13 12.99 10.13
C GLY A 60 -2.88 12.96 8.62
N GLY A 61 -2.57 11.77 8.09
CA GLY A 61 -2.32 11.62 6.66
C GLY A 61 -3.60 11.72 5.85
N HIS A 62 -4.05 12.94 5.53
CA HIS A 62 -5.05 13.12 4.48
C HIS A 62 -4.36 12.89 3.13
N LEU A 63 -4.48 11.66 2.62
CA LEU A 63 -3.87 11.20 1.36
C LEU A 63 -4.19 12.13 0.17
N TRP A 64 -5.33 12.81 0.20
CA TRP A 64 -5.75 13.73 -0.86
C TRP A 64 -4.87 14.99 -0.96
N GLN A 65 -4.37 15.52 0.16
CA GLN A 65 -3.45 16.66 0.15
C GLN A 65 -2.10 16.33 -0.51
N LYS A 66 -1.69 15.05 -0.50
CA LYS A 66 -0.45 14.60 -1.16
C LYS A 66 -0.58 14.64 -2.69
N ALA A 67 -1.78 14.43 -3.23
CA ALA A 67 -2.02 14.33 -4.68
C ALA A 67 -2.11 15.70 -5.38
N VAL A 68 -2.66 16.71 -4.70
CA VAL A 68 -2.96 18.02 -5.31
C VAL A 68 -1.80 19.02 -5.15
N ASN A 69 -0.94 18.87 -4.14
CA ASN A 69 0.23 19.74 -3.94
C ASN A 69 1.37 19.01 -3.19
N SER A 70 2.04 18.10 -3.88
CA SER A 70 3.08 17.25 -3.27
C SER A 70 4.22 18.05 -2.64
N ILE A 71 4.68 19.14 -3.28
CA ILE A 71 5.80 19.95 -2.80
C ILE A 71 5.42 20.72 -1.53
N GLY A 72 4.32 21.47 -1.55
CA GLY A 72 3.87 22.24 -0.39
C GLY A 72 3.51 21.35 0.80
N PHE A 73 2.90 20.20 0.51
CA PHE A 73 2.57 19.18 1.52
C PHE A 73 3.82 18.63 2.21
N LEU A 74 4.85 18.27 1.44
CA LEU A 74 6.07 17.70 2.02
C LEU A 74 6.85 18.74 2.83
N GLN A 75 6.90 20.00 2.39
CA GLN A 75 7.50 21.09 3.16
C GLN A 75 6.75 21.36 4.47
N ALA A 76 5.42 21.42 4.44
CA ALA A 76 4.60 21.59 5.64
C ALA A 76 4.79 20.42 6.61
N ARG A 77 4.85 19.19 6.09
CA ARG A 77 5.12 18.00 6.87
C ARG A 77 6.53 18.00 7.47
N GLN A 78 7.55 18.37 6.69
CA GLN A 78 8.92 18.50 7.18
C GLN A 78 8.99 19.48 8.35
N ARG A 79 8.33 20.64 8.24
CA ARG A 79 8.22 21.62 9.33
C ARG A 79 7.54 21.02 10.57
N CYS A 80 6.39 20.37 10.41
CA CYS A 80 5.68 19.72 11.51
C CYS A 80 6.51 18.64 12.22
N LEU A 81 7.31 17.87 11.47
CA LEU A 81 8.22 16.88 12.05
C LEU A 81 9.37 17.53 12.81
N THR A 82 9.95 18.61 12.27
CA THR A 82 10.97 19.41 12.97
C THR A 82 10.42 19.98 14.28
N ASP A 83 9.26 20.64 14.24
CA ASP A 83 8.61 21.23 15.41
C ASP A 83 8.33 20.16 16.50
N PHE A 84 7.87 18.98 16.08
CA PHE A 84 7.64 17.85 16.98
C PHE A 84 8.93 17.37 17.66
N LEU A 85 10.02 17.18 16.90
CA LEU A 85 11.29 16.73 17.47
C LEU A 85 11.93 17.78 18.39
N GLN A 86 11.85 19.06 18.02
CA GLN A 86 12.32 20.16 18.86
C GLN A 86 11.52 20.25 20.17
N ALA A 87 10.20 20.09 20.11
CA ALA A 87 9.37 20.03 21.31
C ALA A 87 9.70 18.80 22.19
N ALA A 88 9.99 17.65 21.59
CA ALA A 88 10.42 16.45 22.31
C ALA A 88 11.75 16.67 23.05
N LEU A 89 12.75 17.28 22.39
CA LEU A 89 14.02 17.63 23.04
C LEU A 89 13.86 18.74 24.10
N ALA A 90 12.92 19.66 23.92
CA ALA A 90 12.65 20.67 24.93
C ALA A 90 12.01 20.06 26.19
N ALA A 91 11.20 19.02 26.03
CA ALA A 91 10.61 18.27 27.14
C ALA A 91 11.59 17.30 27.81
N ASP A 92 12.59 16.81 27.07
CA ASP A 92 13.66 15.92 27.54
C ASP A 92 15.05 16.49 27.20
N VAL A 93 15.45 17.54 27.92
CA VAL A 93 16.66 18.33 27.63
C VAL A 93 17.94 17.50 27.69
N ALA A 94 17.97 16.48 28.55
CA ALA A 94 19.09 15.56 28.70
C ALA A 94 19.00 14.34 27.77
N VAL A 95 17.90 14.19 27.03
CA VAL A 95 17.61 13.04 26.14
C VAL A 95 17.75 11.72 26.89
N GLU A 96 17.15 11.65 28.08
CA GLU A 96 17.15 10.47 28.94
C GLU A 96 16.31 9.33 28.36
N ASP A 97 15.29 9.65 27.56
CA ASP A 97 14.44 8.66 26.92
C ASP A 97 15.21 7.83 25.87
N VAL A 98 15.30 6.52 26.12
CA VAL A 98 16.05 5.57 25.31
C VAL A 98 15.52 5.49 23.88
N ILE A 99 14.20 5.55 23.70
CA ILE A 99 13.57 5.44 22.38
C ILE A 99 13.83 6.70 21.56
N LEU A 100 13.71 7.88 22.18
CA LEU A 100 14.07 9.15 21.52
C LEU A 100 15.56 9.16 21.14
N ARG A 101 16.43 8.71 22.04
CA ARG A 101 17.88 8.64 21.81
C ARG A 101 18.24 7.71 20.64
N GLU A 102 17.69 6.50 20.62
CA GLU A 102 17.88 5.53 19.54
C GLU A 102 17.33 6.07 18.21
N PHE A 103 16.14 6.67 18.23
CA PHE A 103 15.55 7.29 17.05
C PHE A 103 16.45 8.39 16.47
N LEU A 104 17.07 9.20 17.32
CA LEU A 104 18.01 10.24 16.91
C LEU A 104 19.42 9.70 16.59
N GLY A 105 19.64 8.38 16.72
CA GLY A 105 20.95 7.76 16.49
C GLY A 105 22.04 8.29 17.42
N ILE A 106 21.68 8.81 18.59
CA ILE A 106 22.62 9.28 19.60
C ILE A 106 23.18 8.04 20.29
N LYS A 107 24.45 7.74 20.05
CA LYS A 107 25.13 6.68 20.78
C LYS A 107 25.45 7.17 22.18
N GLU A 108 25.27 6.32 23.18
CA GLU A 108 25.89 6.56 24.47
C GLU A 108 27.39 6.67 24.23
N CYS A 109 27.99 7.79 24.64
CA CYS A 109 29.43 7.83 24.86
C CYS A 109 29.71 6.83 25.97
N SER A 110 29.88 5.55 25.60
CA SER A 110 30.57 4.59 26.45
C SER A 110 31.83 5.29 26.92
N GLY A 111 31.98 5.42 28.24
CA GLY A 111 32.99 6.26 28.88
C GLY A 111 34.41 6.04 28.36
N PRO A 112 35.38 6.86 28.82
CA PRO A 112 36.72 6.92 28.27
C PRO A 112 37.28 5.51 28.04
N ILE A 113 37.37 5.13 26.77
CA ILE A 113 38.08 3.94 26.35
C ILE A 113 39.53 4.22 26.70
N ASP A 114 40.13 3.38 27.54
CA ASP A 114 41.53 3.46 27.90
C ASP A 114 42.37 3.66 26.63
N PRO A 115 43.20 4.71 26.56
CA PRO A 115 43.90 5.12 25.33
C PRO A 115 44.93 4.10 24.80
N ASP A 116 45.14 2.97 25.47
CA ASP A 116 46.17 1.98 25.13
C ASP A 116 45.76 0.95 24.06
N THR A 117 44.58 1.08 23.44
CA THR A 117 44.16 0.17 22.37
C THR A 117 43.95 0.89 21.03
N ALA A 118 45.04 1.40 20.45
CA ALA A 118 45.04 1.97 19.12
C ALA A 118 44.89 0.87 18.05
N THR A 119 43.74 0.82 17.38
CA THR A 119 43.55 0.04 16.14
C THR A 119 42.83 0.91 15.12
N GLU A 120 43.36 0.94 13.90
CA GLU A 120 43.09 1.95 12.88
C GLU A 120 41.62 2.08 12.43
N PRO A 121 41.17 3.30 12.03
CA PRO A 121 39.79 3.53 11.60
C PRO A 121 39.55 3.09 10.14
N ILE A 122 38.76 2.03 9.97
CA ILE A 122 38.20 1.63 8.68
C ILE A 122 37.01 2.55 8.33
N SER A 123 37.20 3.39 7.31
CA SER A 123 36.16 4.22 6.71
C SER A 123 35.17 3.37 5.91
N GLY A 124 34.04 3.00 6.52
CA GLY A 124 32.96 2.26 5.87
C GLY A 124 31.65 3.04 5.87
N ARG A 125 31.16 3.46 4.70
CA ARG A 125 29.78 3.94 4.50
C ARG A 125 28.79 2.78 4.67
N GLY A 126 28.50 2.40 5.91
CA GLY A 126 27.44 1.46 6.23
C GLY A 126 26.11 2.19 6.44
N ARG A 127 25.12 1.97 5.56
CA ARG A 127 23.72 2.26 5.89
C ARG A 127 23.35 1.37 7.08
N SER A 128 23.31 1.92 8.28
CA SER A 128 22.81 1.23 9.47
C SER A 128 21.32 0.96 9.27
N ARG A 129 20.99 -0.27 8.88
CA ARG A 129 19.61 -0.75 8.82
C ARG A 129 19.14 -0.96 10.26
N SER A 130 18.07 -0.27 10.67
CA SER A 130 17.42 -0.56 11.94
C SER A 130 16.98 -2.03 11.96
N SER A 131 16.98 -2.64 13.16
CA SER A 131 16.82 -4.08 13.38
C SER A 131 15.45 -4.67 12.98
N LEU A 132 14.57 -3.91 12.31
CA LEU A 132 13.18 -4.27 12.06
C LEU A 132 12.88 -4.95 10.71
N ASP A 133 13.84 -5.04 9.76
CA ASP A 133 13.55 -5.41 8.36
C ASP A 133 14.12 -6.77 7.87
N LYS A 134 14.36 -7.77 8.74
CA LYS A 134 14.96 -9.06 8.33
C LYS A 134 13.94 -10.22 8.17
N PHE A 135 13.14 -10.26 7.11
CA PHE A 135 12.50 -11.52 6.68
C PHE A 135 12.26 -11.57 5.16
N THR A 136 12.46 -12.78 4.61
CA THR A 136 12.12 -13.32 3.27
C THR A 136 13.20 -13.37 2.19
N ALA A 137 13.46 -14.61 1.76
CA ALA A 137 14.43 -15.06 0.75
C ALA A 137 13.74 -15.94 -0.31
N ARG A 138 14.24 -15.78 -1.56
CA ARG A 138 14.35 -16.66 -2.74
C ARG A 138 13.37 -17.83 -2.97
N SER A 139 12.88 -17.94 -4.21
CA SER A 139 13.08 -19.12 -5.09
C SER A 139 12.82 -18.81 -6.56
N ASP A 140 13.68 -19.34 -7.44
CA ASP A 140 13.57 -19.38 -8.90
C ASP A 140 12.75 -20.60 -9.34
N VAL A 141 11.79 -20.42 -10.27
CA VAL A 141 11.20 -21.53 -11.04
C VAL A 141 10.92 -21.06 -12.47
N GLN A 142 11.49 -21.81 -13.41
CA GLN A 142 11.42 -21.66 -14.86
C GLN A 142 10.11 -22.25 -15.40
N ARG A 143 9.42 -21.57 -16.34
CA ARG A 143 8.21 -22.11 -17.00
C ARG A 143 8.24 -21.98 -18.51
N HIS A 144 7.76 -23.05 -19.13
CA HIS A 144 7.47 -23.22 -20.54
C HIS A 144 6.21 -22.46 -20.98
N SER A 145 6.21 -22.01 -22.23
CA SER A 145 5.14 -21.25 -22.87
C SER A 145 4.21 -22.18 -23.66
N CYS A 146 2.89 -22.01 -23.50
CA CYS A 146 1.88 -22.61 -24.37
C CYS A 146 0.95 -21.51 -24.88
N ALA A 147 0.86 -21.39 -26.21
CA ALA A 147 -0.03 -20.48 -26.91
C ALA A 147 -1.32 -21.21 -27.31
N GLY A 148 -2.47 -20.57 -27.07
CA GLY A 148 -3.77 -21.02 -27.56
C GLY A 148 -4.80 -19.92 -27.40
N GLY A 149 -5.18 -19.27 -28.50
CA GLY A 149 -6.17 -18.20 -28.53
C GLY A 149 -7.60 -18.75 -28.44
N LEU A 150 -8.40 -18.16 -27.54
CA LEU A 150 -9.81 -18.50 -27.35
C LEU A 150 -10.72 -17.49 -28.06
N ARG A 151 -11.63 -18.02 -28.89
CA ARG A 151 -12.77 -17.31 -29.49
C ARG A 151 -13.93 -17.29 -28.50
N THR A 152 -14.68 -16.19 -28.51
CA THR A 152 -15.83 -15.93 -27.62
C THR A 152 -17.15 -16.04 -28.38
N GLU A 153 -18.09 -16.83 -27.84
CA GLU A 153 -19.50 -16.85 -28.22
C GLU A 153 -20.39 -16.45 -27.02
N ASP A 154 -21.55 -15.89 -27.34
CA ASP A 154 -22.44 -15.12 -26.48
C ASP A 154 -23.36 -15.98 -25.59
N MET A 155 -23.58 -15.53 -24.35
CA MET A 155 -24.69 -15.98 -23.49
C MET A 155 -25.30 -14.80 -22.73
N SER A 156 -26.62 -14.67 -22.81
CA SER A 156 -27.45 -13.63 -22.18
C SER A 156 -28.27 -14.23 -21.04
N ILE A 157 -28.26 -13.62 -19.85
CA ILE A 157 -29.07 -14.05 -18.69
C ILE A 157 -29.87 -12.86 -18.13
N CYS A 158 -31.13 -13.18 -17.79
CA CYS A 158 -32.24 -12.30 -17.50
C CYS A 158 -32.15 -11.47 -16.21
N ALA A 159 -32.65 -10.24 -16.30
CA ALA A 159 -32.89 -9.32 -15.19
C ALA A 159 -34.15 -9.69 -14.39
N ILE A 160 -34.03 -9.77 -13.06
CA ILE A 160 -35.14 -9.96 -12.12
C ILE A 160 -35.69 -8.57 -11.73
N LYS A 161 -36.94 -8.29 -12.14
CA LYS A 161 -37.74 -7.13 -11.70
C LYS A 161 -38.33 -7.38 -10.31
N ARG A 162 -38.08 -6.49 -9.35
CA ARG A 162 -38.74 -6.46 -8.03
C ARG A 162 -39.74 -5.31 -7.97
N CYS A 163 -40.96 -5.63 -7.55
CA CYS A 163 -42.10 -4.72 -7.43
C CYS A 163 -41.89 -3.68 -6.32
N LEU A 164 -42.26 -2.42 -6.60
CA LEU A 164 -42.36 -1.34 -5.62
C LEU A 164 -43.80 -0.82 -5.60
N SER A 165 -44.39 -0.78 -4.40
CA SER A 165 -45.54 0.08 -4.07
C SER A 165 -45.18 0.83 -2.79
N SER A 166 -44.32 1.83 -2.95
CA SER A 166 -44.01 2.81 -1.93
C SER A 166 -44.33 4.20 -2.47
N PRO A 167 -44.82 5.14 -1.63
CA PRO A 167 -45.09 6.51 -2.04
C PRO A 167 -43.84 7.13 -2.65
N LEU A 168 -44.01 7.83 -3.78
CA LEU A 168 -42.91 8.55 -4.43
C LEU A 168 -42.37 9.61 -3.44
N PRO A 169 -41.06 9.61 -3.15
CA PRO A 169 -40.46 10.66 -2.35
C PRO A 169 -40.64 12.02 -3.03
N SER A 170 -40.84 13.07 -2.24
CA SER A 170 -40.88 14.46 -2.73
C SER A 170 -39.55 14.83 -3.40
N ASP A 171 -39.58 15.74 -4.39
CA ASP A 171 -38.40 16.13 -5.18
C ASP A 171 -37.18 16.52 -4.32
N ASP A 172 -37.40 17.19 -3.18
CA ASP A 172 -36.32 17.58 -2.24
C ASP A 172 -35.60 16.37 -1.61
N GLN A 173 -36.27 15.24 -1.41
CA GLN A 173 -35.66 14.02 -0.83
C GLN A 173 -34.83 13.24 -1.86
N LEU A 174 -35.03 13.51 -3.15
CA LEU A 174 -34.32 12.82 -4.22
C LEU A 174 -32.88 13.33 -4.36
N GLU A 175 -32.66 14.64 -4.17
CA GLU A 175 -31.32 15.26 -4.27
C GLU A 175 -30.41 14.82 -3.11
N ASP A 176 -30.93 14.83 -1.88
CA ASP A 176 -30.18 14.38 -0.70
C ASP A 176 -29.75 12.90 -0.82
N ALA A 177 -30.63 12.04 -1.35
CA ALA A 177 -30.33 10.63 -1.56
C ALA A 177 -29.25 10.40 -2.63
N GLN A 178 -29.27 11.20 -3.71
CA GLN A 178 -28.26 11.12 -4.77
C GLN A 178 -26.89 11.57 -4.27
N GLU A 179 -26.84 12.65 -3.49
CA GLU A 179 -25.58 13.16 -2.92
C GLU A 179 -24.98 12.18 -1.92
N ALA A 180 -25.81 11.61 -1.02
CA ALA A 180 -25.37 10.57 -0.11
C ALA A 180 -24.81 9.34 -0.85
N SER A 181 -25.47 8.92 -1.95
CA SER A 181 -24.99 7.82 -2.80
C SER A 181 -23.65 8.12 -3.46
N ARG A 182 -23.40 9.36 -3.90
CA ARG A 182 -22.11 9.78 -4.47
C ARG A 182 -21.00 9.75 -3.44
N LEU A 183 -21.23 10.32 -2.26
CA LEU A 183 -20.26 10.31 -1.15
C LEU A 183 -19.90 8.88 -0.72
N LEU A 184 -20.88 7.97 -0.68
CA LEU A 184 -20.63 6.56 -0.38
C LEU A 184 -19.85 5.86 -1.49
N ALA A 185 -20.13 6.17 -2.77
CA ALA A 185 -19.36 5.64 -3.89
C ALA A 185 -17.89 6.11 -3.84
N ASP A 186 -17.67 7.39 -3.52
CA ASP A 186 -16.32 7.96 -3.37
C ASP A 186 -15.54 7.34 -2.20
N SER A 187 -16.21 7.09 -1.06
CA SER A 187 -15.59 6.41 0.08
C SER A 187 -15.20 4.97 -0.29
N ARG A 188 -16.10 4.20 -0.92
CA ARG A 188 -15.80 2.82 -1.34
C ARG A 188 -14.67 2.78 -2.37
N PHE A 189 -14.65 3.71 -3.31
CA PHE A 189 -13.57 3.84 -4.28
C PHE A 189 -12.23 4.14 -3.60
N HIS A 190 -12.23 4.99 -2.56
CA HIS A 190 -11.02 5.28 -1.79
C HIS A 190 -10.44 4.03 -1.13
N ASP A 191 -11.29 3.25 -0.46
CA ASP A 191 -10.88 2.00 0.17
C ASP A 191 -10.33 1.00 -0.86
N ALA A 192 -11.02 0.86 -2.00
CA ALA A 192 -10.56 0.05 -3.12
C ALA A 192 -9.18 0.50 -3.62
N ALA A 193 -8.94 1.80 -3.77
CA ALA A 193 -7.66 2.34 -4.26
C ALA A 193 -6.48 2.01 -3.33
N VAL A 194 -6.70 1.98 -2.01
CA VAL A 194 -5.68 1.58 -1.02
C VAL A 194 -5.37 0.09 -1.15
N VAL A 195 -6.40 -0.76 -1.25
CA VAL A 195 -6.23 -2.21 -1.43
C VAL A 195 -5.53 -2.52 -2.75
N ILE A 196 -5.94 -1.87 -3.85
CA ILE A 196 -5.28 -1.98 -5.16
C ILE A 196 -3.79 -1.67 -5.05
N ALA A 197 -3.39 -0.57 -4.39
CA ALA A 197 -1.98 -0.20 -4.28
C ALA A 197 -1.16 -1.28 -3.54
N ARG A 198 -1.71 -1.84 -2.46
CA ARG A 198 -1.08 -2.93 -1.72
C ARG A 198 -0.97 -4.20 -2.56
N ASP A 199 -2.04 -4.54 -3.27
CA ASP A 199 -2.15 -5.78 -4.01
C ASP A 199 -1.31 -5.76 -5.29
N VAL A 200 -1.26 -4.63 -5.99
CA VAL A 200 -0.40 -4.43 -7.16
C VAL A 200 1.07 -4.64 -6.82
N ALA A 201 1.53 -4.26 -5.62
CA ALA A 201 2.93 -4.47 -5.21
C ALA A 201 3.32 -5.96 -5.08
N ARG A 202 2.35 -6.84 -4.80
CA ARG A 202 2.57 -8.30 -4.67
C ARG A 202 2.28 -9.10 -5.95
N VAL A 203 1.78 -8.46 -7.02
CA VAL A 203 1.54 -9.17 -8.29
C VAL A 203 2.88 -9.51 -8.94
N PHE A 204 3.14 -10.80 -9.12
CA PHE A 204 4.35 -11.34 -9.77
C PHE A 204 5.64 -10.59 -9.38
N PRO A 205 6.06 -10.62 -8.11
CA PRO A 205 7.13 -9.77 -7.59
C PRO A 205 8.47 -10.01 -8.29
N SER A 206 8.70 -11.23 -8.78
CA SER A 206 9.93 -11.63 -9.49
C SER A 206 9.88 -11.42 -11.01
N ASN A 207 8.77 -10.91 -11.56
CA ASN A 207 8.63 -10.72 -13.00
C ASN A 207 8.89 -9.25 -13.39
N ASN A 208 10.04 -8.99 -14.01
CA ASN A 208 10.43 -7.63 -14.43
C ASN A 208 9.45 -7.02 -15.43
N LYS A 209 8.87 -7.80 -16.35
CA LYS A 209 7.88 -7.27 -17.30
C LYS A 209 6.65 -6.72 -16.59
N VAL A 210 6.26 -7.35 -15.48
CA VAL A 210 5.14 -6.89 -14.64
C VAL A 210 5.53 -5.65 -13.85
N HIS A 211 6.79 -5.54 -13.43
CA HIS A 211 7.30 -4.35 -12.76
C HIS A 211 7.09 -3.08 -13.60
N ASP A 212 7.41 -3.17 -14.89
CA ASP A 212 7.31 -2.05 -15.83
C ASP A 212 5.86 -1.57 -16.03
N VAL A 213 4.88 -2.46 -15.88
CA VAL A 213 3.45 -2.16 -16.08
C VAL A 213 2.64 -2.01 -14.78
N ARG A 214 3.28 -1.95 -13.59
CA ARG A 214 2.53 -1.86 -12.31
C ARG A 214 1.62 -0.63 -12.22
N ILE A 215 2.07 0.49 -12.78
CA ILE A 215 1.27 1.72 -12.81
C ILE A 215 0.03 1.50 -13.67
N GLU A 216 0.19 0.93 -14.87
CA GLU A 216 -0.93 0.59 -15.76
C GLU A 216 -1.92 -0.39 -15.11
N ILE A 217 -1.44 -1.42 -14.39
CA ILE A 217 -2.30 -2.34 -13.64
C ILE A 217 -3.17 -1.57 -12.64
N ALA A 218 -2.56 -0.65 -11.88
CA ALA A 218 -3.29 0.16 -10.90
C ALA A 218 -4.30 1.10 -11.58
N GLU A 219 -3.98 1.65 -12.74
CA GLU A 219 -4.88 2.49 -13.52
C GLU A 219 -6.08 1.71 -14.07
N ILE A 220 -5.85 0.53 -14.64
CA ILE A 220 -6.91 -0.37 -15.12
C ILE A 220 -7.88 -0.73 -13.98
N LEU A 221 -7.35 -1.14 -12.83
CA LEU A 221 -8.18 -1.53 -11.69
C LEU A 221 -8.97 -0.35 -11.11
N ARG A 222 -8.36 0.84 -11.03
CA ARG A 222 -9.06 2.05 -10.55
C ARG A 222 -10.13 2.51 -11.54
N ALA A 223 -9.87 2.42 -12.84
CA ALA A 223 -10.88 2.72 -13.85
C ALA A 223 -12.08 1.77 -13.70
N TYR A 224 -11.82 0.47 -13.61
CA TYR A 224 -12.86 -0.54 -13.45
C TYR A 224 -13.65 -0.38 -12.14
N ALA A 225 -12.98 -0.11 -11.00
CA ALA A 225 -13.67 0.09 -9.72
C ALA A 225 -14.57 1.32 -9.69
N ARG A 226 -14.36 2.30 -10.60
CA ARG A 226 -15.30 3.41 -10.81
C ARG A 226 -16.43 3.04 -11.76
N GLU A 227 -16.14 2.22 -12.76
CA GLU A 227 -17.11 1.76 -13.76
C GLU A 227 -18.17 0.84 -13.16
N ASP A 228 -17.78 -0.10 -12.29
CA ASP A 228 -18.66 -1.03 -11.58
C ASP A 228 -18.51 -0.85 -10.06
N PRO A 229 -19.19 0.13 -9.43
CA PRO A 229 -19.09 0.37 -7.99
C PRO A 229 -19.78 -0.72 -7.14
N ASP A 230 -20.60 -1.58 -7.75
CA ASP A 230 -21.26 -2.69 -7.05
C ASP A 230 -20.28 -3.84 -6.80
N LEU A 231 -19.42 -4.16 -7.76
CA LEU A 231 -18.31 -5.10 -7.56
C LEU A 231 -17.08 -4.40 -6.96
N GLY A 232 -16.77 -3.19 -7.42
CA GLY A 232 -15.59 -2.42 -7.04
C GLY A 232 -14.29 -3.15 -7.36
N TYR A 233 -13.41 -3.25 -6.36
CA TYR A 233 -12.20 -4.07 -6.42
C TYR A 233 -12.29 -5.24 -5.46
N THR A 234 -12.06 -6.46 -5.97
CA THR A 234 -11.93 -7.67 -5.16
C THR A 234 -10.52 -8.24 -5.25
N GLN A 235 -10.03 -8.80 -4.15
CA GLN A 235 -8.72 -9.44 -4.07
C GLN A 235 -8.57 -10.50 -5.17
N GLY A 236 -7.43 -10.48 -5.86
CA GLY A 236 -7.12 -11.40 -6.95
C GLY A 236 -7.35 -10.81 -8.35
N MET A 237 -8.21 -9.81 -8.52
CA MET A 237 -8.41 -9.14 -9.81
C MET A 237 -7.13 -8.50 -10.37
N CYS A 238 -6.17 -8.16 -9.50
CA CYS A 238 -4.89 -7.59 -9.91
C CYS A 238 -4.03 -8.54 -10.76
N PHE A 239 -4.23 -9.86 -10.66
CA PHE A 239 -3.57 -10.82 -11.54
C PHE A 239 -4.17 -10.81 -12.96
N ALA A 240 -5.50 -10.71 -13.06
CA ALA A 240 -6.18 -10.60 -14.35
C ALA A 240 -5.82 -9.26 -15.04
N ALA A 241 -5.78 -8.16 -14.29
CA ALA A 241 -5.35 -6.87 -14.81
C ALA A 241 -3.88 -6.88 -15.29
N ALA A 242 -3.00 -7.62 -14.61
CA ALA A 242 -1.62 -7.79 -15.07
C ALA A 242 -1.51 -8.52 -16.41
N VAL A 243 -2.34 -9.55 -16.65
CA VAL A 243 -2.39 -10.24 -17.94
C VAL A 243 -2.79 -9.28 -19.06
N VAL A 244 -3.78 -8.41 -18.80
CA VAL A 244 -4.22 -7.42 -19.79
C VAL A 244 -3.18 -6.31 -20.00
N ALA A 245 -2.55 -5.83 -18.92
CA ALA A 245 -1.54 -4.77 -18.99
C ALA A 245 -0.27 -5.18 -19.75
N LEU A 246 0.08 -6.48 -19.73
CA LEU A 246 1.20 -7.02 -20.50
C LEU A 246 0.91 -7.14 -22.01
N GLY A 247 -0.34 -7.00 -22.44
CA GLY A 247 -0.70 -6.99 -23.86
C GLY A 247 -0.31 -5.69 -24.55
N ASP A 248 -0.29 -5.71 -25.88
CA ASP A 248 -0.04 -4.50 -26.68
C ASP A 248 -1.27 -3.59 -26.72
N GLY A 249 -1.04 -2.28 -26.90
CA GLY A 249 -2.08 -1.26 -27.04
C GLY A 249 -2.04 -0.18 -25.96
N GLU A 250 -2.78 0.88 -26.20
CA GLU A 250 -2.91 2.02 -25.27
C GLU A 250 -3.65 1.62 -23.98
N VAL A 251 -3.43 2.37 -22.91
CA VAL A 251 -4.05 2.11 -21.60
C VAL A 251 -5.58 2.09 -21.69
N SER A 252 -6.19 2.93 -22.53
CA SER A 252 -7.64 2.95 -22.75
C SER A 252 -8.17 1.67 -23.39
N GLU A 253 -7.45 1.12 -24.38
CA GLU A 253 -7.81 -0.16 -25.01
C GLU A 253 -7.66 -1.31 -24.01
N LYS A 254 -6.60 -1.29 -23.21
CA LYS A 254 -6.37 -2.27 -22.14
C LYS A 254 -7.49 -2.21 -21.09
N GLN A 255 -7.90 -1.00 -20.68
CA GLN A 255 -9.05 -0.80 -19.79
C GLN A 255 -10.31 -1.41 -20.39
N GLN A 256 -10.62 -1.11 -21.66
CA GLN A 256 -11.79 -1.68 -22.33
C GLN A 256 -11.75 -3.22 -22.39
N ARG A 257 -10.59 -3.81 -22.71
CA ARG A 257 -10.40 -5.27 -22.72
C ARG A 257 -10.59 -5.87 -21.33
N PHE A 258 -10.10 -5.20 -20.29
CA PHE A 258 -10.30 -5.62 -18.90
C PHE A 258 -11.79 -5.58 -18.54
N SER A 259 -12.51 -4.49 -18.85
CA SER A 259 -13.95 -4.39 -18.56
C SER A 259 -14.75 -5.46 -19.31
N GLN A 260 -14.44 -5.76 -20.58
CA GLN A 260 -15.07 -6.85 -21.34
C GLN A 260 -14.80 -8.23 -20.74
N MET A 261 -13.57 -8.48 -20.30
CA MET A 261 -13.23 -9.72 -19.59
C MET A 261 -14.02 -9.83 -18.28
N MET A 262 -14.09 -8.73 -17.52
CA MET A 262 -14.81 -8.70 -16.26
C MET A 262 -16.31 -8.86 -16.44
N GLN A 263 -16.93 -8.38 -17.53
CA GLN A 263 -18.36 -8.63 -17.80
C GLN A 263 -18.69 -10.13 -17.87
N LYS A 264 -17.75 -10.95 -18.36
CA LYS A 264 -17.94 -12.41 -18.49
C LYS A 264 -17.59 -13.18 -17.23
N LEU A 265 -16.67 -12.63 -16.45
CA LEU A 265 -16.09 -13.30 -15.28
C LEU A 265 -16.59 -12.68 -13.96
N ARG A 266 -17.44 -11.65 -14.00
CA ARG A 266 -17.91 -10.86 -12.86
C ARG A 266 -18.37 -11.73 -11.70
N ASP A 267 -19.16 -12.74 -12.03
CA ASP A 267 -19.80 -13.65 -11.08
C ASP A 267 -18.80 -14.58 -10.35
N LEU A 268 -17.52 -14.61 -10.77
CA LEU A 268 -16.44 -15.22 -10.00
C LEU A 268 -16.02 -14.38 -8.79
N TRP A 269 -16.31 -13.07 -8.77
CA TRP A 269 -15.90 -12.15 -7.71
C TRP A 269 -17.06 -11.50 -6.94
N ILE A 270 -18.31 -11.71 -7.37
CA ILE A 270 -19.47 -11.27 -6.60
C ILE A 270 -19.47 -11.98 -5.23
N PRO A 271 -19.80 -11.28 -4.13
CA PRO A 271 -19.96 -11.90 -2.82
C PRO A 271 -20.86 -13.15 -2.88
N GLY A 272 -20.38 -14.26 -2.30
CA GLY A 272 -21.01 -15.58 -2.40
C GLY A 272 -20.46 -16.46 -3.52
N PHE A 273 -19.59 -15.93 -4.38
CA PHE A 273 -18.86 -16.69 -5.41
C PHE A 273 -19.74 -17.64 -6.24
N PRO A 274 -20.88 -17.19 -6.80
CA PRO A 274 -21.89 -18.07 -7.39
C PRO A 274 -21.35 -18.94 -8.52
N LEU A 275 -20.42 -18.44 -9.34
CA LEU A 275 -19.78 -19.26 -10.39
C LEU A 275 -18.78 -20.27 -9.83
N VAL A 276 -18.14 -20.00 -8.70
CA VAL A 276 -17.24 -20.96 -8.04
C VAL A 276 -18.07 -22.09 -7.42
N GLU A 277 -19.17 -21.76 -6.75
CA GLU A 277 -20.08 -22.76 -6.17
C GLU A 277 -20.65 -23.70 -7.23
N GLN A 278 -20.93 -23.19 -8.43
CA GLN A 278 -21.38 -24.01 -9.57
C GLN A 278 -20.24 -24.78 -10.23
N GLY A 279 -19.06 -24.15 -10.36
CA GLY A 279 -17.93 -24.72 -11.08
C GLY A 279 -17.21 -25.85 -10.34
N VAL A 280 -17.11 -25.77 -9.01
CA VAL A 280 -16.39 -26.78 -8.19
C VAL A 280 -16.96 -28.19 -8.40
N PRO A 281 -18.27 -28.45 -8.26
CA PRO A 281 -18.83 -29.79 -8.52
C PRO A 281 -18.59 -30.28 -9.95
N MET A 282 -18.57 -29.38 -10.94
CA MET A 282 -18.29 -29.75 -12.33
C MET A 282 -16.83 -30.19 -12.49
N VAL A 283 -15.89 -29.45 -11.91
CA VAL A 283 -14.46 -29.81 -11.91
C VAL A 283 -14.22 -31.11 -11.16
N GLU A 284 -14.83 -31.29 -9.99
CA GLU A 284 -14.76 -32.55 -9.22
C GLU A 284 -15.31 -33.73 -10.01
N SER A 285 -16.47 -33.57 -10.66
CA SER A 285 -17.03 -34.61 -11.52
C SER A 285 -16.12 -34.94 -12.71
N MET A 286 -15.48 -33.92 -13.31
CA MET A 286 -14.51 -34.12 -14.39
C MET A 286 -13.28 -34.87 -13.88
N LEU A 287 -12.71 -34.46 -12.74
CA LEU A 287 -11.56 -35.11 -12.12
C LEU A 287 -11.88 -36.56 -11.75
N ALA A 288 -13.01 -36.83 -11.10
CA ALA A 288 -13.44 -38.18 -10.79
C ALA A 288 -13.53 -39.08 -12.03
N SER A 289 -13.93 -38.52 -13.18
CA SER A 289 -14.04 -39.26 -14.43
C SER A 289 -12.71 -39.47 -15.18
N LYS A 290 -11.77 -38.53 -15.05
CA LYS A 290 -10.52 -38.51 -15.84
C LYS A 290 -9.30 -38.98 -15.05
N ASP A 291 -9.29 -38.72 -13.76
CA ASP A 291 -8.20 -39.01 -12.85
C ASP A 291 -8.76 -39.27 -11.43
N PRO A 292 -9.35 -40.46 -11.20
CA PRO A 292 -9.95 -40.79 -9.92
C PRO A 292 -8.91 -40.88 -8.79
N GLU A 293 -7.63 -41.09 -9.08
CA GLU A 293 -6.58 -41.15 -8.05
C GLU A 293 -6.40 -39.81 -7.34
N LEU A 294 -6.56 -38.68 -8.06
CA LEU A 294 -6.53 -37.33 -7.48
C LEU A 294 -7.68 -37.08 -6.49
N MET A 295 -8.82 -37.76 -6.62
CA MET A 295 -9.96 -37.60 -5.71
C MET A 295 -9.73 -38.28 -4.34
N HIS A 296 -8.65 -39.05 -4.18
CA HIS A 296 -8.33 -39.77 -2.94
C HIS A 296 -7.35 -38.99 -2.03
N LEU A 297 -7.09 -37.71 -2.34
CA LEU A 297 -6.17 -36.87 -1.55
C LEU A 297 -6.75 -36.38 -0.21
N ASP A 298 -8.00 -36.69 0.12
CA ASP A 298 -8.69 -36.31 1.37
C ASP A 298 -8.16 -37.01 2.65
N GLY A 299 -7.00 -37.67 2.60
CA GLY A 299 -6.55 -38.57 3.68
C GLY A 299 -5.09 -38.50 4.12
N ARG A 300 -4.34 -37.42 3.85
CA ARG A 300 -2.95 -37.30 4.35
C ARG A 300 -2.59 -35.91 4.88
#